data_AF-A0A6A2WVC1-F1
#
_entry.id   AF-A0A6A2WVC1-F1
#
_cell.length_a   1.000
_cell.length_b   1.000
_cell.length_c   1.000
_cell.angle_alpha   90.00
_cell.angle_beta   90.00
_cell.angle_gamma   90.00
#
_symmetry.space_group_name_H-M   'P 1'
#
loop_
_entity.id
_entity.type
_entity.pdbx_description
1 polymer ?
#
loop_
_entity_poly.entity_id
_entity_poly.type
_entity_poly.pdbx_seq_one_letter_code
_entity_poly.pdbx_strand_id
1 'polypeptide(L)'
;MAAETSLFKAYKMLYARYGGHNLVETDANVLTSLPFIVLGIQAPRKKFNTTLDANSLIGVGVASTLYHSSRGKLRKYLRRVDYTMIATATVCLSRAIRNENPKLLMEASALLLPVQPLMVSAVHTGMMEVAFAKRAVNDPESRKAHDVHNLSSLLGGGGGCALFIADDMFPGMPFLHSAWHLAAAVGAGTCNKRL
;
A
#
# COMPACT_ATOMS: atom_id res chain seq x y z
N MET A 1 13.75 -16.43 -18.00
CA MET A 1 12.39 -16.82 -17.56
C MET A 1 12.52 -18.01 -16.64
N ALA A 2 12.50 -17.81 -15.32
CA ALA A 2 12.52 -18.91 -14.37
C ALA A 2 11.12 -19.55 -14.33
N ALA A 3 11.04 -20.85 -14.60
CA ALA A 3 9.80 -21.60 -14.52
C ALA A 3 9.34 -21.67 -13.06
N GLU A 4 8.21 -21.04 -12.72
CA GLU A 4 7.56 -21.22 -11.41
C GLU A 4 7.25 -22.72 -11.22
N THR A 5 7.78 -23.31 -10.16
CA THR A 5 7.53 -24.70 -9.80
C THR A 5 6.03 -24.92 -9.49
N SER A 6 5.51 -26.09 -9.84
CA SER A 6 4.09 -26.45 -9.65
C SER A 6 3.62 -26.28 -8.20
N LEU A 7 4.53 -26.46 -7.24
CA LEU A 7 4.30 -26.28 -5.81
C LEU A 7 4.03 -24.80 -5.43
N PHE A 8 4.79 -23.87 -6.02
CA PHE A 8 4.59 -22.43 -5.81
C PHE A 8 3.28 -21.93 -6.43
N LYS A 9 2.91 -22.51 -7.58
CA LYS A 9 1.63 -22.27 -8.24
C LYS A 9 0.46 -22.82 -7.43
N ALA A 10 0.61 -24.01 -6.84
CA ALA A 10 -0.37 -24.61 -5.93
C ALA A 10 -0.50 -23.82 -4.61
N TYR A 11 0.61 -23.34 -4.05
CA TYR A 11 0.62 -22.46 -2.88
C TYR A 11 -0.10 -21.13 -3.15
N LYS A 12 0.21 -20.43 -4.25
CA LYS A 12 -0.54 -19.23 -4.68
C LYS A 12 -2.02 -19.49 -4.94
N MET A 13 -2.37 -20.67 -5.49
CA MET A 13 -3.77 -21.05 -5.73
C MET A 13 -4.52 -21.37 -4.43
N LEU A 14 -3.87 -22.01 -3.46
CA LEU A 14 -4.43 -22.22 -2.12
C LEU A 14 -4.58 -20.87 -1.40
N TYR A 15 -3.57 -20.01 -1.43
CA TYR A 15 -3.61 -18.67 -0.83
C TYR A 15 -4.71 -17.78 -1.43
N ALA A 16 -4.97 -17.89 -2.74
CA ALA A 16 -6.12 -17.23 -3.38
C ALA A 16 -7.48 -17.84 -2.99
N ARG A 17 -7.50 -19.10 -2.52
CA ARG A 17 -8.69 -19.85 -2.08
C ARG A 17 -9.02 -19.63 -0.59
N TYR A 18 -8.03 -19.28 0.24
CA TYR A 18 -8.16 -19.05 1.69
C TYR A 18 -8.40 -17.59 2.12
N GLY A 19 -8.48 -16.64 1.19
CA GLY A 19 -8.74 -15.24 1.54
C GLY A 19 -10.15 -15.01 2.10
N GLY A 20 -10.24 -14.99 3.43
CA GLY A 20 -11.44 -14.84 4.27
C GLY A 20 -11.83 -16.17 4.92
N HIS A 21 -11.22 -16.50 6.06
CA HIS A 21 -11.51 -17.73 6.81
C HIS A 21 -12.94 -17.72 7.39
N ASN A 22 -13.57 -16.54 7.52
CA ASN A 22 -14.99 -16.35 7.89
C ASN A 22 -15.52 -14.96 7.45
N LEU A 23 -16.84 -14.74 7.58
CA LEU A 23 -17.50 -13.47 7.24
C LEU A 23 -16.91 -12.28 8.02
N VAL A 24 -16.59 -12.48 9.30
CA VAL A 24 -16.05 -11.42 10.19
C VAL A 24 -14.73 -10.86 9.67
N GLU A 25 -13.82 -11.71 9.19
CA GLU A 25 -12.56 -11.27 8.61
C GLU A 25 -12.76 -10.54 7.27
N THR A 26 -13.78 -10.92 6.51
CA THR A 26 -14.14 -10.22 5.28
C THR A 26 -14.64 -8.82 5.58
N ASP A 27 -15.55 -8.70 6.55
CA ASP A 27 -16.08 -7.42 7.01
C ASP A 27 -14.96 -6.54 7.59
N ALA A 28 -14.07 -7.11 8.40
CA ALA A 28 -12.91 -6.39 8.95
C ALA A 28 -12.00 -5.85 7.84
N ASN A 29 -11.67 -6.66 6.83
CA ASN A 29 -10.84 -6.20 5.71
C ASN A 29 -11.52 -5.11 4.87
N VAL A 30 -12.83 -5.22 4.63
CA VAL A 30 -13.60 -4.18 3.93
C VAL A 30 -13.65 -2.89 4.74
N LEU A 31 -14.00 -2.96 6.02
CA LEU A 31 -14.10 -1.80 6.91
C LEU A 31 -12.75 -1.08 7.04
N THR A 32 -11.66 -1.84 7.18
CA THR A 32 -10.30 -1.27 7.28
C THR A 32 -9.77 -0.73 5.94
N SER A 33 -10.47 -0.95 4.82
CA SER A 33 -10.15 -0.32 3.52
C SER A 33 -10.76 1.09 3.37
N LEU A 34 -11.87 1.38 4.07
CA LEU A 34 -12.57 2.67 3.99
C LEU A 34 -11.72 3.89 4.39
N PRO A 35 -10.79 3.81 5.37
CA PRO A 35 -9.88 4.91 5.68
C PRO A 35 -9.12 5.46 4.47
N PHE A 36 -8.73 4.63 3.50
CA PHE A 36 -8.05 5.11 2.29
C PHE A 36 -8.94 6.02 1.43
N ILE A 37 -10.24 5.71 1.34
CA ILE A 37 -11.23 6.55 0.64
C ILE A 37 -11.36 7.89 1.36
N VAL A 38 -11.54 7.86 2.68
CA VAL A 38 -11.67 9.06 3.51
C VAL A 38 -10.42 9.94 3.38
N LEU A 39 -9.23 9.35 3.47
CA LEU A 39 -7.96 10.05 3.31
C LEU A 39 -7.83 10.68 1.92
N GLY A 40 -8.22 9.98 0.87
CA GLY A 40 -8.19 10.51 -0.50
C GLY A 40 -9.22 11.63 -0.75
N ILE A 41 -10.36 11.62 -0.06
CA ILE A 41 -11.33 12.73 -0.08
C ILE A 41 -10.75 13.96 0.63
N GLN A 42 -10.09 13.75 1.77
CA GLN A 42 -9.52 14.83 2.60
C GLN A 42 -8.16 15.34 2.10
N ALA A 43 -7.48 14.61 1.21
CA ALA A 43 -6.15 14.95 0.74
C ALA A 43 -6.13 16.27 -0.06
N PRO A 44 -5.05 17.08 0.04
CA PRO A 44 -4.91 18.32 -0.72
C PRO A 44 -4.95 18.10 -2.24
N ARG A 45 -5.71 18.93 -2.98
CA ARG A 45 -5.87 18.84 -4.45
C ARG A 45 -5.36 20.07 -5.20
N LYS A 46 -4.41 20.80 -4.60
CA LYS A 46 -3.91 22.09 -5.11
C LYS A 46 -3.03 21.99 -6.35
N LYS A 47 -2.39 20.83 -6.59
CA LYS A 47 -1.46 20.59 -7.70
C LYS A 47 -1.78 19.26 -8.35
N PHE A 48 -1.42 19.11 -9.63
CA PHE A 48 -1.65 17.86 -10.37
C PHE A 48 -1.14 16.61 -9.63
N ASN A 49 0.07 16.64 -9.08
CA ASN A 49 0.63 15.49 -8.37
C ASN A 49 -0.14 15.15 -7.08
N THR A 50 -0.59 16.16 -6.33
CA THR A 50 -1.38 15.94 -5.11
C THR A 50 -2.81 15.51 -5.41
N THR A 51 -3.38 15.96 -6.54
CA THR A 51 -4.65 15.44 -7.06
C THR A 51 -4.54 13.97 -7.49
N LEU A 52 -3.46 13.59 -8.17
CA LEU A 52 -3.21 12.19 -8.54
C LEU A 52 -3.07 11.30 -7.30
N ASP A 53 -2.30 11.74 -6.30
CA ASP A 53 -2.16 11.05 -5.03
C ASP A 53 -3.51 10.87 -4.32
N ALA A 54 -4.28 11.96 -4.16
CA ALA A 54 -5.61 11.92 -3.57
C ALA A 54 -6.55 10.92 -4.27
N ASN A 55 -6.56 10.90 -5.61
CA ASN A 55 -7.36 9.96 -6.39
C ASN A 55 -6.84 8.52 -6.27
N SER A 56 -5.53 8.33 -6.20
CA SER A 56 -4.92 7.01 -6.06
C SER A 56 -5.29 6.36 -4.72
N LEU A 57 -5.38 7.14 -3.64
CA LEU A 57 -5.84 6.66 -2.32
C LEU A 57 -7.30 6.20 -2.34
N ILE A 58 -8.19 6.94 -3.02
CA ILE A 58 -9.57 6.48 -3.25
C ILE A 58 -9.56 5.17 -4.03
N GLY A 59 -8.72 5.09 -5.07
CA GLY A 59 -8.55 3.89 -5.88
C GLY A 59 -8.08 2.68 -5.08
N VAL A 60 -7.16 2.84 -4.12
CA VAL A 60 -6.74 1.78 -3.18
C VAL A 60 -7.92 1.29 -2.37
N GLY A 61 -8.68 2.20 -1.74
CA GLY A 61 -9.85 1.84 -0.94
C GLY A 61 -10.89 1.06 -1.76
N VAL A 62 -11.21 1.53 -2.97
CA VAL A 62 -12.16 0.85 -3.87
C VAL A 62 -11.63 -0.52 -4.32
N ALA A 63 -10.38 -0.60 -4.76
CA ALA A 63 -9.78 -1.85 -5.24
C ALA A 63 -9.69 -2.90 -4.12
N SER A 64 -9.29 -2.49 -2.92
CA SER A 64 -9.20 -3.37 -1.75
C SER A 64 -10.58 -3.85 -1.32
N THR A 65 -11.59 -2.96 -1.26
CA THR A 65 -12.99 -3.37 -0.97
C THR A 65 -13.50 -4.39 -1.99
N LEU A 66 -13.27 -4.17 -3.29
CA LEU A 66 -13.69 -5.11 -4.33
C LEU A 66 -12.96 -6.46 -4.19
N TYR A 67 -11.64 -6.44 -3.95
CA TYR A 67 -10.85 -7.65 -3.72
C TYR A 67 -11.40 -8.45 -2.53
N HIS A 68 -11.56 -7.81 -1.37
CA HIS A 68 -11.99 -8.49 -0.16
C HIS A 68 -13.43 -8.98 -0.21
N SER A 69 -14.32 -8.26 -0.90
CA SER A 69 -15.71 -8.66 -1.14
C SER A 69 -15.85 -9.80 -2.17
N SER A 70 -14.79 -10.11 -2.92
CA SER A 70 -14.83 -11.09 -4.01
C SER A 70 -14.43 -12.50 -3.58
N ARG A 71 -14.95 -13.50 -4.31
CA ARG A 71 -14.68 -14.94 -4.13
C ARG A 71 -14.31 -15.61 -5.46
N GLY A 72 -13.79 -16.83 -5.36
CA GLY A 72 -13.51 -17.68 -6.53
C GLY A 72 -12.47 -17.11 -7.49
N LYS A 73 -12.66 -17.34 -8.80
CA LYS A 73 -11.68 -16.94 -9.83
C LYS A 73 -11.51 -15.43 -9.96
N LEU A 74 -12.58 -14.65 -9.72
CA LEU A 74 -12.56 -13.19 -9.79
C LEU A 74 -11.59 -12.59 -8.75
N ARG A 75 -11.54 -13.18 -7.56
CA ARG A 75 -10.65 -12.75 -6.46
C ARG A 75 -9.19 -12.68 -6.86
N LYS A 76 -8.73 -13.60 -7.72
CA LYS A 76 -7.34 -13.60 -8.21
C LYS A 76 -7.01 -12.37 -9.04
N TYR A 77 -7.94 -11.93 -9.89
CA TYR A 77 -7.75 -10.73 -10.70
C TYR A 77 -7.85 -9.47 -9.85
N LEU A 78 -8.83 -9.41 -8.95
CA LEU A 78 -9.00 -8.26 -8.06
C LEU A 78 -7.84 -8.11 -7.08
N ARG A 79 -7.22 -9.21 -6.61
CA ARG A 79 -5.97 -9.14 -5.83
C ARG A 79 -4.84 -8.46 -6.61
N ARG A 80 -4.71 -8.76 -7.90
CA ARG A 80 -3.70 -8.13 -8.75
C ARG A 80 -4.00 -6.64 -8.94
N VAL A 81 -5.27 -6.29 -9.14
CA VAL A 81 -5.71 -4.89 -9.24
C VAL A 81 -5.39 -4.14 -7.94
N ASP A 82 -5.74 -4.72 -6.80
CA ASP A 82 -5.49 -4.16 -5.46
C ASP A 82 -4.00 -3.85 -5.24
N TYR A 83 -3.12 -4.85 -5.42
CA TYR A 83 -1.67 -4.63 -5.30
C TYR A 83 -1.11 -3.62 -6.30
N THR A 84 -1.65 -3.59 -7.53
CA THR A 84 -1.23 -2.59 -8.53
C THR A 84 -1.67 -1.19 -8.11
N MET A 85 -2.85 -1.05 -7.51
CA MET A 85 -3.34 0.24 -7.01
C MET A 85 -2.57 0.72 -5.79
N ILE A 86 -2.20 -0.16 -4.87
CA ILE A 86 -1.31 0.17 -3.74
C ILE A 86 0.02 0.71 -4.27
N ALA A 87 0.63 0.00 -5.22
CA ALA A 87 1.89 0.45 -5.82
C ALA A 87 1.74 1.77 -6.58
N THR A 88 0.63 1.96 -7.30
CA THR A 88 0.30 3.22 -7.97
C THR A 88 0.20 4.36 -6.97
N ALA A 89 -0.47 4.14 -5.83
CA ALA A 89 -0.58 5.14 -4.78
C ALA A 89 0.79 5.48 -4.17
N THR A 90 1.65 4.50 -3.92
CA THR A 90 3.03 4.77 -3.45
C THR A 90 3.81 5.62 -4.46
N VAL A 91 3.67 5.34 -5.76
CA VAL A 91 4.30 6.15 -6.82
C VAL A 91 3.76 7.59 -6.81
N CYS A 92 2.44 7.76 -6.79
CA CYS A 92 1.81 9.08 -6.74
C CYS A 92 2.24 9.89 -5.50
N LEU A 93 2.22 9.26 -4.32
CA LEU A 93 2.59 9.89 -3.06
C LEU A 93 4.07 10.32 -3.06
N SER A 94 4.97 9.42 -3.46
CA SER A 94 6.40 9.74 -3.54
C SER A 94 6.68 10.92 -4.48
N ARG A 95 5.91 11.05 -5.57
CA ARG A 95 6.01 12.14 -6.53
C ARG A 95 5.39 13.44 -5.99
N ALA A 96 4.35 13.34 -5.16
CA ALA A 96 3.75 14.49 -4.50
C ALA A 96 4.67 15.09 -3.42
N ILE A 97 5.45 14.25 -2.72
CA ILE A 97 6.34 14.66 -1.63
C ILE A 97 7.70 15.16 -2.14
N ARG A 98 8.24 14.57 -3.21
CA ARG A 98 9.60 14.87 -3.67
C ARG A 98 9.63 16.08 -4.62
N ASN A 99 10.57 17.00 -4.38
CA ASN A 99 10.88 18.09 -5.31
C ASN A 99 11.71 17.62 -6.51
N GLU A 100 12.52 16.58 -6.32
CA GLU A 100 13.31 15.96 -7.39
C GLU A 100 12.56 14.74 -7.94
N ASN A 101 12.15 14.82 -9.21
CA ASN A 101 11.43 13.75 -9.88
C ASN A 101 12.27 13.19 -11.04
N PRO A 102 13.06 12.12 -10.82
CA PRO A 102 13.78 11.48 -11.91
C PRO A 102 12.75 10.84 -12.85
N LYS A 103 12.50 11.48 -13.99
CA LYS A 103 11.49 11.05 -14.99
C LYS A 103 11.64 9.58 -15.36
N LEU A 104 12.88 9.11 -15.51
CA LEU A 104 13.22 7.72 -15.78
C LEU A 104 12.70 6.75 -14.72
N LEU A 105 12.76 7.12 -13.42
CA LEU A 105 12.21 6.27 -12.36
C LEU A 105 10.69 6.18 -12.46
N MET A 106 10.00 7.30 -12.77
CA MET A 106 8.54 7.28 -12.92
C MET A 106 8.10 6.44 -14.11
N GLU A 107 8.82 6.55 -15.23
CA GLU A 107 8.55 5.76 -16.43
C GLU A 107 8.84 4.28 -16.19
N ALA A 108 9.98 3.95 -15.58
CA ALA A 108 10.31 2.58 -15.19
C ALA A 108 9.27 1.99 -14.24
N SER A 109 8.84 2.77 -13.23
CA SER A 109 7.78 2.35 -12.31
C SER A 109 6.46 2.14 -13.04
N ALA A 110 6.07 3.04 -13.96
CA ALA A 110 4.84 2.87 -14.75
C ALA A 110 4.84 1.58 -15.58
N LEU A 111 6.00 1.21 -16.16
CA LEU A 111 6.16 -0.04 -16.91
C LEU A 111 6.18 -1.29 -16.00
N LEU A 112 6.74 -1.18 -14.81
CA LEU A 112 6.88 -2.30 -13.87
C LEU A 112 5.65 -2.51 -12.98
N LEU A 113 4.80 -1.51 -12.76
CA LEU A 113 3.58 -1.59 -11.94
C LEU A 113 2.73 -2.84 -12.20
N PRO A 114 2.39 -3.22 -13.46
CA PRO A 114 1.56 -4.39 -13.71
C PRO A 114 2.29 -5.73 -13.51
N VAL A 115 3.62 -5.73 -13.40
CA VAL A 115 4.46 -6.95 -13.37
C VAL A 115 5.08 -7.18 -11.99
N GLN A 116 5.59 -6.14 -11.34
CA GLN A 116 6.27 -6.19 -10.04
C GLN A 116 5.81 -5.05 -9.10
N PRO A 117 4.51 -4.98 -8.75
CA PRO A 117 3.97 -3.90 -7.92
C PRO A 117 4.67 -3.80 -6.55
N LEU A 118 5.00 -4.94 -5.92
CA LEU A 118 5.67 -4.96 -4.61
C LEU A 118 7.06 -4.32 -4.64
N MET A 119 7.81 -4.53 -5.72
CA MET A 119 9.15 -3.94 -5.85
C MET A 119 9.09 -2.44 -6.11
N VAL A 120 8.14 -2.02 -6.94
CA VAL A 120 7.86 -0.59 -7.16
C VAL A 120 7.47 0.08 -5.83
N SER A 121 6.54 -0.52 -5.07
CA SER A 121 6.18 -0.02 -3.72
C SER A 121 7.39 0.08 -2.81
N ALA A 122 8.20 -0.98 -2.69
CA ALA A 122 9.36 -1.01 -1.79
C ALA A 122 10.36 0.12 -2.09
N VAL A 123 10.68 0.34 -3.37
CA VAL A 123 11.58 1.42 -3.80
C VAL A 123 11.00 2.78 -3.44
N HIS A 124 9.75 3.05 -3.82
CA HIS A 124 9.14 4.36 -3.60
C HIS A 124 8.89 4.66 -2.12
N THR A 125 8.52 3.66 -1.32
CA THR A 125 8.40 3.80 0.13
C THR A 125 9.76 4.07 0.77
N GLY A 126 10.81 3.31 0.43
CA GLY A 126 12.16 3.55 0.97
C GLY A 126 12.66 4.96 0.64
N MET A 127 12.35 5.48 -0.55
CA MET A 127 12.68 6.85 -0.92
C MET A 127 11.88 7.89 -0.12
N MET A 128 10.61 7.62 0.17
CA MET A 128 9.81 8.48 1.04
C MET A 128 10.36 8.50 2.46
N GLU A 129 10.71 7.36 3.04
CA GLU A 129 11.32 7.27 4.38
C GLU A 129 12.60 8.11 4.46
N VAL A 130 13.49 8.00 3.47
CA VAL A 130 14.70 8.83 3.41
C VAL A 130 14.36 10.33 3.32
N ALA A 131 13.34 10.71 2.55
CA ALA A 131 12.90 12.10 2.43
C ALA A 131 12.29 12.62 3.74
N PHE A 132 11.51 11.80 4.44
CA PHE A 132 10.92 12.10 5.74
C PHE A 132 12.00 12.24 6.81
N ALA A 133 12.96 11.33 6.88
CA ALA A 133 14.09 11.40 7.81
C ALA A 133 14.91 12.69 7.62
N LYS A 134 15.21 13.05 6.36
CA LYS A 134 15.89 14.32 6.04
C LYS A 134 15.10 15.55 6.51
N ARG A 135 13.77 15.53 6.41
CA ARG A 135 12.92 16.64 6.90
C ARG A 135 12.86 16.68 8.43
N ALA A 136 12.75 15.54 9.10
CA ALA A 136 12.69 15.44 10.56
C ALA A 136 13.97 15.91 11.27
N VAL A 137 15.12 15.78 10.61
CA VAL A 137 16.40 16.34 11.09
C VAL A 137 16.37 17.88 11.06
N ASN A 138 15.78 18.46 10.01
CA ASN A 138 15.81 19.90 9.76
C ASN A 138 14.63 20.68 10.39
N ASP A 139 13.51 20.03 10.70
CA ASP A 139 12.32 20.65 11.28
C ASP A 139 11.81 19.86 12.52
N PRO A 140 12.02 20.39 13.74
CA PRO A 140 11.55 19.76 14.98
C PRO A 140 10.03 19.54 15.05
N GLU A 141 9.22 20.37 14.39
CA GLU A 141 7.75 20.23 14.38
C GLU A 141 7.28 19.03 13.54
N SER A 142 8.14 18.52 12.66
CA SER A 142 7.85 17.35 11.83
C SER A 142 8.16 16.02 12.51
N ARG A 143 8.88 16.01 13.64
CA ARG A 143 9.35 14.79 14.35
C ARG A 143 8.23 13.87 14.81
N LYS A 144 7.19 14.41 15.45
CA LYS A 144 6.05 13.58 15.92
C LYS A 144 5.30 12.92 14.76
N ALA A 145 5.16 13.62 13.63
CA ALA A 145 4.54 13.06 12.44
C ALA A 145 5.45 12.01 11.77
N HIS A 146 6.75 12.26 11.78
CA HIS A 146 7.77 11.31 11.32
C HIS A 146 7.79 10.03 12.17
N ASP A 147 7.71 10.13 13.49
CA ASP A 147 7.73 8.95 14.36
C ASP A 147 6.50 8.07 14.16
N VAL A 148 5.33 8.70 13.99
CA VAL A 148 4.09 7.97 13.65
C VAL A 148 4.19 7.37 12.24
N HIS A 149 4.72 8.12 11.26
CA HIS A 149 4.96 7.62 9.90
C HIS A 149 5.87 6.39 9.94
N ASN A 150 7.07 6.53 10.51
CA ASN A 150 8.07 5.49 10.61
C ASN A 150 7.54 4.27 11.37
N LEU A 151 6.84 4.44 12.50
CA LEU A 151 6.22 3.31 13.20
C LEU A 151 5.14 2.64 12.34
N SER A 152 4.29 3.42 11.68
CA SER A 152 3.22 2.90 10.82
C SER A 152 3.77 2.24 9.55
N SER A 153 4.90 2.70 9.03
CA SER A 153 5.65 2.11 7.92
C SER A 153 6.39 0.85 8.36
N LEU A 154 6.97 0.81 9.55
CA LEU A 154 7.59 -0.41 10.11
C LEU A 154 6.57 -1.51 10.41
N LEU A 155 5.33 -1.13 10.71
CA LEU A 155 4.23 -2.07 10.95
C LEU A 155 3.50 -2.43 9.65
N GLY A 156 3.23 -1.44 8.79
CA GLY A 156 2.34 -1.50 7.63
C GLY A 156 3.01 -1.43 6.25
N GLY A 157 4.25 -0.97 6.14
CA GLY A 157 5.01 -0.91 4.88
C GLY A 157 6.00 0.25 4.79
N GLY A 158 7.30 -0.08 4.96
CA GLY A 158 8.48 0.79 4.85
C GLY A 158 9.52 0.47 5.93
N GLY A 159 10.63 -0.19 5.56
CA GLY A 159 11.67 -0.66 6.49
C GLY A 159 11.30 -1.89 7.34
N GLY A 160 10.02 -2.03 7.70
CA GLY A 160 9.46 -3.19 8.38
C GLY A 160 8.18 -3.59 7.66
N CYS A 161 8.22 -4.71 6.94
CA CYS A 161 7.02 -5.28 6.34
C CYS A 161 6.35 -6.23 7.34
N ALA A 162 6.33 -5.90 8.63
CA ALA A 162 6.07 -6.88 9.68
C ALA A 162 4.70 -7.53 9.52
N LEU A 163 3.63 -6.74 9.34
CA LEU A 163 2.28 -7.27 9.17
C LEU A 163 2.06 -7.88 7.78
N PHE A 164 2.65 -7.32 6.72
CA PHE A 164 2.54 -7.86 5.37
C PHE A 164 3.28 -9.20 5.20
N ILE A 165 4.51 -9.29 5.70
CA ILE A 165 5.30 -10.53 5.73
C ILE A 165 4.63 -11.53 6.68
N ALA A 166 4.13 -11.09 7.84
CA ALA A 166 3.42 -11.98 8.74
C ALA A 166 2.13 -12.55 8.11
N ASP A 167 1.39 -11.77 7.32
CA ASP A 167 0.21 -12.23 6.57
C ASP A 167 0.59 -13.33 5.55
N ASP A 168 1.74 -13.20 4.90
CA ASP A 168 2.27 -14.22 3.97
C ASP A 168 2.82 -15.47 4.72
N MET A 169 3.51 -15.29 5.85
CA MET A 169 4.12 -16.37 6.63
C MET A 169 3.14 -17.15 7.51
N PHE A 170 2.11 -16.47 8.01
CA PHE A 170 1.12 -17.00 8.95
C PHE A 170 -0.31 -16.79 8.44
N PRO A 171 -0.69 -17.36 7.27
CA PRO A 171 -1.99 -17.12 6.65
C PRO A 171 -3.20 -17.61 7.47
N GLY A 172 -2.95 -18.40 8.53
CA GLY A 172 -3.99 -18.84 9.46
C GLY A 172 -4.21 -17.92 10.66
N MET A 173 -3.43 -16.85 10.81
CA MET A 173 -3.60 -15.87 11.88
C MET A 173 -4.63 -14.82 11.45
N PRO A 174 -5.79 -14.72 12.13
CA PRO A 174 -6.86 -13.83 11.70
C PRO A 174 -6.46 -12.36 11.89
N PHE A 175 -7.03 -11.49 11.05
CA PHE A 175 -6.93 -10.02 11.13
C PHE A 175 -5.56 -9.39 10.86
N LEU A 176 -4.51 -10.15 10.54
CA LEU A 176 -3.20 -9.59 10.15
C LEU A 176 -3.32 -8.62 8.97
N HIS A 177 -4.07 -9.02 7.94
CA HIS A 177 -4.35 -8.19 6.78
C HIS A 177 -5.12 -6.89 7.12
N SER A 178 -6.08 -6.98 8.05
CA SER A 178 -6.84 -5.80 8.51
C SER A 178 -5.97 -4.85 9.33
N ALA A 179 -5.08 -5.38 10.17
CA ALA A 179 -4.10 -4.59 10.89
C ALA A 179 -3.12 -3.90 9.93
N TRP A 180 -2.71 -4.59 8.86
CA TRP A 180 -1.89 -4.02 7.80
C TRP A 180 -2.58 -2.84 7.11
N HIS A 181 -3.85 -2.96 6.73
CA HIS A 181 -4.64 -1.85 6.19
C HIS A 181 -4.63 -0.61 7.10
N LEU A 182 -4.88 -0.80 8.40
CA LEU A 182 -4.91 0.30 9.36
C LEU A 182 -3.55 0.98 9.50
N ALA A 183 -2.48 0.21 9.64
CA ALA A 183 -1.12 0.74 9.72
C ALA A 183 -0.76 1.53 8.45
N ALA A 184 -1.05 0.99 7.27
CA ALA A 184 -0.81 1.67 6.01
C ALA A 184 -1.65 2.95 5.84
N ALA A 185 -2.92 2.96 6.28
CA ALA A 185 -3.75 4.16 6.25
C ALA A 185 -3.23 5.25 7.19
N VAL A 186 -2.79 4.88 8.41
CA VAL A 186 -2.13 5.82 9.32
C VAL A 186 -0.88 6.43 8.69
N GLY A 187 -0.03 5.59 8.08
CA GLY A 187 1.18 6.05 7.38
C GLY A 187 0.87 7.02 6.24
N ALA A 188 -0.08 6.68 5.36
CA ALA A 188 -0.53 7.59 4.30
C ALA A 188 -1.08 8.92 4.85
N GLY A 189 -1.86 8.87 5.95
CA GLY A 189 -2.43 10.05 6.59
C GLY A 189 -1.40 11.01 7.17
N THR A 190 -0.25 10.51 7.66
CA THR A 190 0.85 11.37 8.12
C THR A 190 1.49 12.17 6.98
N CYS A 191 1.56 11.59 5.77
CA CYS A 191 2.08 12.26 4.59
C CYS A 191 1.13 13.31 4.05
N ASN A 192 -0.17 13.01 3.96
CA ASN A 192 -1.18 13.89 3.35
C ASN A 192 -1.31 15.24 4.05
N LYS A 193 -1.11 15.28 5.38
CA LYS A 193 -1.14 16.53 6.15
C LYS A 193 0.03 17.47 5.82
N ARG A 194 1.03 17.01 5.04
CA ARG A 194 2.27 17.72 4.73
C ARG A 194 2.48 17.90 3.21
N LEU A 195 1.46 17.63 2.40
CA LEU A 195 1.42 17.83 0.94
C LEU A 195 0.98 19.25 0.54
#